data_AF-A0A539CRA7-F1
#
_entry.id   AF-A0A539CRA7-F1
#
_cell.length_a   1.000
_cell.length_b   1.000
_cell.length_c   1.000
_cell.angle_alpha   90.00
_cell.angle_beta   90.00
_cell.angle_gamma   90.00
#
_symmetry.space_group_name_H-M   'P 1'
#
loop_
_entity.id
_entity.type
_entity.pdbx_description
1 polymer ?
#
loop_
_entity_poly.entity_id
_entity_poly.type
_entity_poly.pdbx_seq_one_letter_code
_entity_poly.pdbx_strand_id
1 'polypeptide(L)'
;MIVVHEGKNDLIRRCGNGSTSSRSRQRLHRRRIIGDFSHKKGTLKCKIIVKQSRAWPCRVLAAIYAAIAPSHIRPFVSLTALFRFSVTHDPQSTVVIMRTISLSLTLLLLPVVPAGADNPAAAAKIHKVFDIVRGSDKIGTDTIDIEHQKDTTMVKIKTDLSVKVMFIEAYRYEHSCDETWKNGQLISFRSRTNDNGTKHAVDVTAAPDKLSMDADGKHSDLPKTAAPESLWGKDAIHQFDAFEPDTGKRLSIKVTDLGDEDLTLHGVVHKTHHYKIADTLGADFTRDLWFDGDVLVRTKIIGSDNSVILSDLR
;
A
#
# COMPACT_ATOMS: atom_id res chain seq x y z
N MET A 1 -32.43 24.95 42.54
CA MET A 1 -32.91 24.65 43.90
C MET A 1 -32.06 23.50 44.42
N ILE A 2 -31.13 23.81 45.30
CA ILE A 2 -30.08 22.94 45.81
C ILE A 2 -30.60 22.35 47.14
N VAL A 3 -30.50 21.04 47.32
CA VAL A 3 -30.66 20.41 48.63
C VAL A 3 -29.27 20.02 49.12
N VAL A 4 -28.84 20.75 50.14
CA VAL A 4 -27.65 20.51 50.96
C VAL A 4 -28.06 19.59 52.11
N HIS A 5 -27.20 18.63 52.46
CA HIS A 5 -27.19 18.05 53.81
C HIS A 5 -25.82 18.31 54.46
N GLU A 6 -25.86 19.07 55.55
CA GLU A 6 -24.78 19.35 56.49
C GLU A 6 -24.55 18.20 57.49
N GLY A 7 -23.37 18.17 58.09
CA GLY A 7 -23.12 17.57 59.41
C GLY A 7 -21.67 17.09 59.60
N LYS A 8 -20.69 18.01 59.79
CA LYS A 8 -20.05 18.39 61.09
C LYS A 8 -18.99 17.38 61.59
N ASN A 9 -17.70 17.72 61.53
CA ASN A 9 -16.86 18.35 62.58
C ASN A 9 -16.14 17.26 63.42
N ASP A 10 -14.85 17.31 63.78
CA ASP A 10 -13.97 18.40 64.23
C ASP A 10 -12.49 17.92 64.12
N LEU A 11 -11.53 18.78 63.69
CA LEU A 11 -10.49 19.48 64.50
C LEU A 11 -9.50 18.52 65.24
N ILE A 12 -8.17 18.70 65.35
CA ILE A 12 -7.27 19.85 65.24
C ILE A 12 -5.81 19.38 65.51
N ARG A 13 -4.80 20.16 65.04
CA ARG A 13 -3.38 20.30 65.49
C ARG A 13 -2.39 19.13 65.29
N ARG A 14 -1.06 19.33 65.21
CA ARG A 14 -0.09 20.36 64.74
C ARG A 14 1.32 19.82 65.12
N CYS A 15 2.34 20.29 64.40
CA CYS A 15 3.76 20.46 64.81
C CYS A 15 4.78 19.30 64.74
N GLY A 16 5.95 19.64 64.18
CA GLY A 16 7.27 19.17 64.63
C GLY A 16 8.17 18.58 63.52
N ASN A 17 8.90 19.40 62.76
CA ASN A 17 10.34 19.72 62.88
C ASN A 17 11.35 18.62 62.51
N GLY A 18 12.24 18.93 61.55
CA GLY A 18 13.69 18.77 61.78
C GLY A 18 14.51 17.87 60.86
N SER A 19 15.51 18.49 60.21
CA SER A 19 16.89 18.01 60.00
C SER A 19 17.31 17.37 58.64
N THR A 20 18.06 18.20 57.91
CA THR A 20 19.41 18.00 57.32
C THR A 20 19.75 16.82 56.41
N SER A 21 20.41 17.22 55.32
CA SER A 21 21.11 16.43 54.31
C SER A 21 22.35 15.69 54.84
N SER A 22 22.59 14.49 54.30
CA SER A 22 23.80 14.14 53.52
C SER A 22 24.05 12.63 53.51
N ARG A 23 24.80 12.22 52.48
CA ARG A 23 25.48 10.93 52.23
C ARG A 23 24.79 9.92 51.30
N SER A 24 25.54 9.75 50.23
CA SER A 24 25.61 8.65 49.28
C SER A 24 25.64 7.27 49.93
N ARG A 25 24.95 6.30 49.30
CA ARG A 25 25.52 5.01 48.91
C ARG A 25 24.59 4.28 47.95
N GLN A 26 25.25 3.58 47.03
CA GLN A 26 24.67 2.73 46.00
C GLN A 26 23.91 1.53 46.58
N ARG A 27 22.99 1.05 45.72
CA ARG A 27 22.70 -0.35 45.39
C ARG A 27 21.46 -1.02 46.02
N LEU A 28 20.75 -1.69 45.11
CA LEU A 28 19.88 -2.87 45.23
C LEU A 28 18.38 -2.68 45.48
N HIS A 29 17.65 -3.15 44.45
CA HIS A 29 16.30 -3.69 44.40
C HIS A 29 15.46 -3.73 45.69
N ARG A 30 14.26 -3.15 45.59
CA ARG A 30 13.02 -3.79 46.06
C ARG A 30 11.82 -3.23 45.29
N ARG A 31 11.18 -4.09 44.49
CA ARG A 31 9.78 -3.92 44.09
C ARG A 31 8.92 -4.08 45.34
N ARG A 32 7.97 -3.18 45.59
CA ARG A 32 6.86 -3.42 46.51
C ARG A 32 5.58 -3.48 45.70
N ILE A 33 5.11 -4.70 45.48
CA ILE A 33 3.74 -5.00 45.07
C ILE A 33 2.91 -4.89 46.35
N ILE A 34 1.87 -4.06 46.34
CA ILE A 34 0.78 -4.14 47.32
C ILE A 34 -0.38 -4.75 46.56
N GLY A 35 -0.72 -5.99 46.90
CA GLY A 35 -1.96 -6.62 46.50
C GLY A 35 -2.78 -6.86 47.76
N ASP A 36 -4.04 -6.43 47.74
CA ASP A 36 -5.08 -6.95 48.61
C ASP A 36 -5.96 -7.86 47.76
N PHE A 37 -6.08 -9.13 48.17
CA PHE A 37 -6.93 -10.14 47.56
C PHE A 37 -8.05 -10.47 48.52
N SER A 38 -9.30 -10.30 48.07
CA SER A 38 -10.47 -10.93 48.68
C SER A 38 -10.98 -12.03 47.76
N HIS A 39 -11.15 -13.22 48.33
CA HIS A 39 -11.39 -14.49 47.66
C HIS A 39 -12.89 -14.65 47.32
N LYS A 40 -13.24 -14.87 46.04
CA LYS A 40 -14.42 -15.67 45.64
C LYS A 40 -14.19 -16.31 44.26
N LYS A 41 -14.65 -17.55 44.16
CA LYS A 41 -14.31 -18.59 43.17
C LYS A 41 -14.56 -18.17 41.71
N GLY A 42 -13.61 -18.48 40.83
CA GLY A 42 -13.77 -18.42 39.38
C GLY A 42 -12.46 -18.69 38.64
N THR A 43 -12.40 -19.77 37.87
CA THR A 43 -11.22 -20.24 37.15
C THR A 43 -10.86 -19.28 36.00
N LEU A 44 -9.69 -18.65 36.04
CA LEU A 44 -9.12 -17.89 34.92
C LEU A 44 -7.71 -18.42 34.65
N LYS A 45 -7.54 -19.16 33.54
CA LYS A 45 -6.22 -19.50 33.00
C LYS A 45 -5.62 -18.24 32.37
N CYS A 46 -4.69 -17.59 33.06
CA CYS A 46 -3.86 -16.54 32.50
C CYS A 46 -2.53 -17.14 32.02
N LYS A 47 -2.26 -17.08 30.71
CA LYS A 47 -0.99 -17.52 30.12
C LYS A 47 -0.03 -16.32 30.12
N ILE A 48 0.83 -16.24 31.13
CA ILE A 48 1.91 -15.25 31.20
C ILE A 48 3.02 -15.72 30.26
N ILE A 49 3.19 -15.04 29.12
CA ILE A 49 4.36 -15.23 28.25
C ILE A 49 5.46 -14.29 28.76
N VAL A 50 6.47 -14.86 29.41
CA VAL A 50 7.69 -14.14 29.81
C VAL A 50 8.62 -14.07 28.58
N LYS A 51 8.77 -12.87 28.02
CA LYS A 51 9.73 -12.59 26.94
C LYS A 51 11.14 -12.53 27.54
N GLN A 52 11.93 -13.58 27.33
CA GLN A 52 13.29 -13.70 27.83
C GLN A 52 14.24 -12.88 26.95
N SER A 53 14.69 -11.73 27.47
CA SER A 53 15.69 -10.88 26.82
C SER A 53 17.10 -11.31 27.24
N ARG A 54 17.86 -11.92 26.33
CA ARG A 54 19.34 -11.93 26.36
C ARG A 54 19.88 -11.96 24.94
N ALA A 55 20.30 -10.80 24.46
CA ALA A 55 21.35 -10.69 23.46
C ALA A 55 22.71 -10.61 24.20
N TRP A 56 23.78 -11.10 23.56
CA TRP A 56 25.22 -10.76 23.65
C TRP A 56 26.01 -11.85 22.87
N PRO A 57 27.24 -11.64 22.38
CA PRO A 57 27.60 -10.90 21.16
C PRO A 57 28.46 -11.72 20.15
N CYS A 58 28.72 -11.14 18.98
CA CYS A 58 29.85 -11.33 18.05
C CYS A 58 30.45 -12.74 17.75
N ARG A 59 30.31 -13.12 16.46
CA ARG A 59 31.26 -13.85 15.57
C ARG A 59 31.66 -15.30 15.92
N VAL A 60 31.76 -16.09 14.83
CA VAL A 60 32.65 -17.25 14.55
C VAL A 60 31.97 -18.65 14.41
N LEU A 61 32.34 -19.34 13.31
CA LEU A 61 32.13 -20.76 12.87
C LEU A 61 30.73 -21.12 12.31
N ALA A 62 30.50 -21.41 11.02
CA ALA A 62 31.11 -22.36 10.07
C ALA A 62 30.78 -23.85 10.33
N ALA A 63 30.07 -24.44 9.35
CA ALA A 63 29.96 -25.86 8.96
C ALA A 63 29.29 -26.88 9.90
N ILE A 64 28.33 -27.66 9.35
CA ILE A 64 28.30 -29.14 9.35
C ILE A 64 27.28 -29.66 8.30
N TYR A 65 27.83 -30.29 7.25
CA TYR A 65 27.44 -31.48 6.44
C TYR A 65 25.99 -31.70 5.98
N ALA A 66 25.66 -31.96 4.70
CA ALA A 66 26.21 -32.84 3.64
C ALA A 66 26.05 -34.35 3.90
N ALA A 67 24.98 -34.94 3.33
CA ALA A 67 24.80 -36.34 2.85
C ALA A 67 23.29 -36.49 2.56
N ILE A 68 22.82 -36.83 1.36
CA ILE A 68 22.73 -38.20 0.83
C ILE A 68 22.53 -38.14 -0.69
N ALA A 69 23.45 -38.75 -1.41
CA ALA A 69 23.27 -39.50 -2.67
C ALA A 69 24.11 -40.79 -2.46
N PRO A 70 23.87 -41.95 -3.14
CA PRO A 70 23.66 -42.11 -4.59
C PRO A 70 22.62 -43.24 -4.88
N SER A 71 22.33 -43.79 -6.07
CA SER A 71 23.16 -44.11 -7.23
C SER A 71 22.36 -44.75 -8.40
N HIS A 72 22.76 -44.45 -9.64
CA HIS A 72 22.79 -45.26 -10.89
C HIS A 72 21.51 -45.71 -11.62
N ILE A 73 21.41 -45.37 -12.92
CA ILE A 73 21.53 -46.28 -14.09
C ILE A 73 21.68 -45.46 -15.40
N ARG A 74 22.31 -46.09 -16.39
CA ARG A 74 23.06 -45.61 -17.58
C ARG A 74 22.24 -45.10 -18.80
N PRO A 75 22.90 -44.50 -19.81
CA PRO A 75 22.27 -43.80 -20.95
C PRO A 75 22.14 -44.67 -22.21
N PHE A 76 21.22 -44.35 -23.13
CA PHE A 76 21.17 -44.97 -24.47
C PHE A 76 20.56 -44.00 -25.51
N VAL A 77 21.35 -43.73 -26.57
CA VAL A 77 20.99 -43.61 -28.01
C VAL A 77 20.03 -42.45 -28.41
N SER A 78 20.54 -41.36 -29.00
CA SER A 78 20.88 -41.15 -30.43
C SER A 78 19.75 -41.48 -31.42
N LEU A 79 19.03 -40.47 -31.91
CA LEU A 79 18.37 -40.55 -33.21
C LEU A 79 18.23 -39.18 -33.86
N THR A 80 19.15 -38.89 -34.77
CA THR A 80 19.10 -37.78 -35.72
C THR A 80 18.11 -38.15 -36.83
N ALA A 81 16.97 -37.46 -36.93
CA ALA A 81 16.07 -37.60 -38.07
C ALA A 81 16.37 -36.51 -39.11
N LEU A 82 17.19 -36.88 -40.10
CA LEU A 82 17.35 -36.14 -41.35
C LEU A 82 16.17 -36.45 -42.26
N PHE A 83 15.22 -35.52 -42.42
CA PHE A 83 14.25 -35.60 -43.51
C PHE A 83 14.89 -35.05 -44.79
N ARG A 84 15.37 -35.98 -45.63
CA ARG A 84 15.82 -35.72 -47.00
C ARG A 84 14.64 -36.03 -47.92
N PHE A 85 13.89 -35.01 -48.33
CA PHE A 85 12.95 -35.13 -49.44
C PHE A 85 13.71 -34.90 -50.74
N SER A 86 14.03 -35.99 -51.44
CA SER A 86 14.29 -35.97 -52.88
C SER A 86 13.00 -36.39 -53.57
N VAL A 87 12.38 -35.48 -54.34
CA VAL A 87 11.42 -35.86 -55.37
C VAL A 87 11.91 -35.34 -56.70
N THR A 88 12.08 -36.33 -57.56
CA THR A 88 12.46 -36.40 -58.96
C THR A 88 11.86 -35.33 -59.87
N HIS A 89 12.71 -34.75 -60.71
CA HIS A 89 12.31 -34.17 -61.99
C HIS A 89 11.94 -35.30 -62.96
N ASP A 90 10.83 -35.16 -63.67
CA ASP A 90 10.60 -35.78 -64.98
C ASP A 90 9.92 -34.73 -65.89
N PRO A 91 10.35 -34.57 -67.16
CA PRO A 91 9.90 -33.50 -68.04
C PRO A 91 8.79 -33.96 -68.98
N GLN A 92 8.38 -33.03 -69.84
CA GLN A 92 7.60 -33.17 -71.09
C GLN A 92 6.18 -32.60 -71.06
N SER A 93 5.97 -31.73 -72.07
CA SER A 93 4.70 -31.42 -72.75
C SER A 93 4.12 -30.02 -72.50
N THR A 94 4.84 -29.03 -73.02
CA THR A 94 4.39 -28.07 -74.04
C THR A 94 2.87 -27.91 -74.25
N VAL A 95 2.29 -26.79 -73.82
CA VAL A 95 1.38 -25.93 -74.62
C VAL A 95 1.49 -24.50 -74.07
N VAL A 96 2.29 -23.64 -74.73
CA VAL A 96 2.34 -22.20 -74.44
C VAL A 96 1.14 -21.54 -75.11
N ILE A 97 0.06 -21.32 -74.36
CA ILE A 97 -1.03 -20.44 -74.80
C ILE A 97 -0.55 -19.01 -74.57
N MET A 98 0.06 -18.44 -75.60
CA MET A 98 0.46 -17.05 -75.69
C MET A 98 -0.79 -16.16 -75.71
N ARG A 99 -1.27 -15.78 -74.52
CA ARG A 99 -2.26 -14.71 -74.35
C ARG A 99 -1.53 -13.38 -74.39
N THR A 100 -1.63 -12.69 -75.51
CA THR A 100 -1.32 -11.27 -75.67
C THR A 100 -2.17 -10.46 -74.67
N ILE A 101 -1.58 -10.11 -73.53
CA ILE A 101 -2.17 -9.15 -72.59
C ILE A 101 -1.64 -7.78 -72.99
N SER A 102 -2.50 -7.00 -73.66
CA SER A 102 -2.27 -5.58 -73.94
C SER A 102 -1.98 -4.84 -72.63
N LEU A 103 -0.77 -4.27 -72.51
CA LEU A 103 -0.43 -3.31 -71.45
C LEU A 103 -1.12 -1.98 -71.76
N SER A 104 -2.33 -1.79 -71.25
CA SER A 104 -2.97 -0.48 -71.17
C SER A 104 -2.52 0.20 -69.87
N LEU A 105 -1.60 1.16 -69.98
CA LEU A 105 -1.14 1.99 -68.87
C LEU A 105 -2.21 3.04 -68.54
N THR A 106 -3.26 2.64 -67.83
CA THR A 106 -4.22 3.57 -67.20
C THR A 106 -3.57 4.17 -65.96
N LEU A 107 -3.18 5.45 -66.05
CA LEU A 107 -2.71 6.25 -64.93
C LEU A 107 -3.88 6.47 -63.96
N LEU A 108 -3.97 5.62 -62.93
CA LEU A 108 -4.94 5.75 -61.85
C LEU A 108 -4.53 6.96 -60.98
N LEU A 109 -5.23 8.09 -61.12
CA LEU A 109 -5.15 9.17 -60.13
C LEU A 109 -5.81 8.68 -58.83
N LEU A 110 -4.98 8.24 -57.88
CA LEU A 110 -5.42 8.02 -56.50
C LEU A 110 -5.70 9.40 -55.87
N PRO A 111 -6.90 9.64 -55.30
CA PRO A 111 -7.11 10.83 -54.49
C PRO A 111 -6.18 10.75 -53.28
N VAL A 112 -5.28 11.72 -53.16
CA VAL A 112 -4.51 11.95 -51.94
C VAL A 112 -5.54 12.39 -50.90
N VAL A 113 -6.02 11.44 -50.10
CA VAL A 113 -6.80 11.77 -48.91
C VAL A 113 -5.83 12.49 -47.98
N PRO A 114 -6.06 13.76 -47.62
CA PRO A 114 -5.24 14.42 -46.63
C PRO A 114 -5.34 13.59 -45.35
N ALA A 115 -4.19 13.09 -44.89
CA ALA A 115 -4.11 12.48 -43.57
C ALA A 115 -4.65 13.50 -42.58
N GLY A 116 -5.79 13.17 -41.95
CA GLY A 116 -6.33 13.98 -40.88
C GLY A 116 -5.22 14.20 -39.87
N ALA A 117 -4.91 15.46 -39.57
CA ALA A 117 -4.03 15.77 -38.48
C ALA A 117 -4.66 15.15 -37.23
N ASP A 118 -4.02 14.11 -36.69
CA ASP A 118 -4.33 13.56 -35.36
C ASP A 118 -4.07 14.69 -34.36
N ASN A 119 -5.08 15.53 -34.14
CA ASN A 119 -5.03 16.53 -33.09
C ASN A 119 -4.90 15.72 -31.79
N PRO A 120 -3.79 15.85 -31.04
CA PRO A 120 -3.61 15.04 -29.85
C PRO A 120 -4.81 15.32 -28.93
N ALA A 121 -5.57 14.27 -28.63
CA ALA A 121 -6.69 14.36 -27.71
C ALA A 121 -6.19 15.05 -26.44
N ALA A 122 -6.88 16.11 -26.03
CA ALA A 122 -6.52 16.86 -24.84
C ALA A 122 -6.45 15.91 -23.64
N ALA A 123 -5.41 16.07 -22.82
CA ALA A 123 -5.24 15.24 -21.63
C ALA A 123 -6.49 15.33 -20.74
N ALA A 124 -7.09 14.19 -20.40
CA ALA A 124 -8.21 14.17 -19.47
C ALA A 124 -7.67 14.42 -18.06
N LYS A 125 -8.21 15.43 -17.38
CA LYS A 125 -7.80 15.80 -16.02
C LYS A 125 -8.95 15.58 -15.06
N ILE A 126 -8.66 14.87 -13.97
CA ILE A 126 -9.60 14.58 -12.89
C ILE A 126 -9.02 15.13 -11.60
N HIS A 127 -9.80 15.90 -10.87
CA HIS A 127 -9.44 16.44 -9.56
C HIS A 127 -10.43 15.89 -8.53
N LYS A 128 -9.92 15.25 -7.49
CA LYS A 128 -10.73 14.75 -6.37
C LYS A 128 -10.22 15.35 -5.07
N VAL A 129 -11.15 15.66 -4.17
CA VAL A 129 -10.84 16.16 -2.84
C VAL A 129 -11.62 15.35 -1.83
N PHE A 130 -10.95 14.84 -0.82
CA PHE A 130 -11.56 14.10 0.27
C PHE A 130 -11.43 14.87 1.59
N ASP A 131 -12.50 14.91 2.36
CA ASP A 131 -12.49 15.41 3.73
C ASP A 131 -12.14 14.27 4.69
N ILE A 132 -11.05 14.44 5.43
CA ILE A 132 -10.62 13.48 6.44
C ILE A 132 -11.27 13.86 7.76
N VAL A 133 -12.13 12.98 8.25
CA VAL A 133 -12.97 13.19 9.43
C VAL A 133 -12.66 12.15 10.48
N ARG A 134 -12.55 12.60 11.74
CA ARG A 134 -12.37 11.74 12.90
C ARG A 134 -13.47 12.05 13.91
N GLY A 135 -14.39 11.11 14.10
CA GLY A 135 -15.64 11.39 14.82
C GLY A 135 -16.50 12.40 14.04
N SER A 136 -16.77 13.57 14.62
CA SER A 136 -17.47 14.68 13.96
C SER A 136 -16.54 15.73 13.38
N ASP A 137 -15.24 15.64 13.66
CA ASP A 137 -14.30 16.73 13.43
C ASP A 137 -13.53 16.49 12.14
N LYS A 138 -13.56 17.47 11.23
CA LYS A 138 -12.68 17.48 10.08
C LYS A 138 -11.26 17.77 10.55
N ILE A 139 -10.37 16.80 10.36
CA ILE A 139 -8.97 16.87 10.77
C ILE A 139 -8.03 17.11 9.60
N GLY A 140 -8.49 16.96 8.36
CA GLY A 140 -7.60 17.11 7.20
C GLY A 140 -8.29 17.05 5.85
N THR A 141 -7.47 16.97 4.82
CA THR A 141 -7.88 16.84 3.43
C THR A 141 -6.88 15.98 2.68
N ASP A 142 -7.39 15.18 1.76
CA ASP A 142 -6.59 14.48 0.74
C ASP A 142 -7.00 15.00 -0.64
N THR A 143 -6.02 15.30 -1.49
CA THR A 143 -6.25 15.83 -2.85
C THR A 143 -5.57 14.94 -3.85
N ILE A 144 -6.28 14.57 -4.91
CA ILE A 144 -5.81 13.67 -5.95
C ILE A 144 -6.02 14.36 -7.31
N ASP A 145 -4.92 14.63 -8.00
CA ASP A 145 -4.92 15.10 -9.38
C ASP A 145 -4.47 13.97 -10.31
N ILE A 146 -5.32 13.59 -11.27
CA ILE A 146 -5.05 12.54 -12.24
C ILE A 146 -5.04 13.17 -13.62
N GLU A 147 -3.99 12.92 -14.39
CA GLU A 147 -3.85 13.35 -15.77
C GLU A 147 -3.59 12.16 -16.68
N HIS A 148 -4.51 11.90 -17.61
CA HIS A 148 -4.38 10.85 -18.61
C HIS A 148 -3.89 11.42 -19.95
N GLN A 149 -2.82 10.84 -20.48
CA GLN A 149 -2.22 11.17 -21.77
C GLN A 149 -1.88 9.90 -22.54
N LYS A 150 -2.70 9.51 -23.51
CA LYS A 150 -2.55 8.27 -24.30
C LYS A 150 -2.43 7.03 -23.39
N ASP A 151 -1.25 6.42 -23.34
CA ASP A 151 -0.93 5.24 -22.52
C ASP A 151 -0.32 5.58 -21.17
N THR A 152 -0.17 6.88 -20.86
CA THR A 152 0.47 7.38 -19.65
C THR A 152 -0.57 7.99 -18.72
N THR A 153 -0.49 7.67 -17.44
CA THR A 153 -1.28 8.32 -16.37
C THR A 153 -0.32 8.92 -15.36
N MET A 154 -0.48 10.20 -15.07
CA MET A 154 0.25 10.90 -14.01
C MET A 154 -0.70 11.18 -12.87
N VAL A 155 -0.29 10.84 -11.65
CA VAL A 155 -1.09 11.06 -10.44
C VAL A 155 -0.27 11.88 -9.46
N LYS A 156 -0.92 12.87 -8.85
CA LYS A 156 -0.38 13.61 -7.73
C LYS A 156 -1.33 13.51 -6.56
N ILE A 157 -0.81 13.11 -5.41
CA ILE A 157 -1.59 13.01 -4.19
C ILE A 157 -0.99 13.95 -3.15
N LYS A 158 -1.83 14.66 -2.43
CA LYS A 158 -1.43 15.47 -1.29
C LYS A 158 -2.40 15.28 -0.13
N THR A 159 -1.88 14.80 0.98
CA THR A 159 -2.62 14.62 2.22
C THR A 159 -2.07 15.57 3.29
N ASP A 160 -2.97 16.34 3.90
CA ASP A 160 -2.66 17.24 5.01
C ASP A 160 -3.66 17.00 6.13
N LEU A 161 -3.20 16.61 7.31
CA LEU A 161 -4.06 16.51 8.49
C LEU A 161 -3.39 17.00 9.77
N SER A 162 -4.20 17.47 10.71
CA SER A 162 -3.82 18.00 12.01
C SER A 162 -4.89 17.62 13.02
N VAL A 163 -4.49 16.91 14.09
CA VAL A 163 -5.36 16.56 15.20
C VAL A 163 -5.02 17.46 16.38
N LYS A 164 -6.02 18.16 16.91
CA LYS A 164 -5.87 19.09 18.04
C LYS A 164 -6.56 18.57 19.29
N VAL A 165 -5.91 18.75 20.43
CA VAL A 165 -6.47 18.50 21.76
C VAL A 165 -6.37 19.79 22.56
N MET A 166 -7.51 20.34 23.00
CA MET A 166 -7.55 21.61 23.76
C MET A 166 -6.67 22.71 23.14
N PHE A 167 -6.81 22.93 21.83
CA PHE A 167 -6.06 23.92 21.02
C PHE A 167 -4.59 23.61 20.74
N ILE A 168 -4.02 22.55 21.32
CA ILE A 168 -2.64 22.11 21.04
C ILE A 168 -2.66 21.05 19.93
N GLU A 169 -1.79 21.19 18.93
CA GLU A 169 -1.60 20.16 17.90
C GLU A 169 -0.94 18.92 18.53
N ALA A 170 -1.70 17.83 18.62
CA ALA A 170 -1.25 16.56 19.18
C ALA A 170 -0.63 15.64 18.12
N TYR A 171 -1.03 15.83 16.85
CA TYR A 171 -0.54 15.05 15.73
C TYR A 171 -0.64 15.85 14.43
N ARG A 172 0.42 15.80 13.62
CA ARG A 172 0.47 16.39 12.26
C ARG A 172 0.91 15.30 11.30
N TYR A 173 0.24 15.18 10.17
CA TYR A 173 0.68 14.33 9.07
C TYR A 173 0.58 15.09 7.76
N GLU A 174 1.69 15.11 7.02
CA GLU A 174 1.82 15.75 5.72
C GLU A 174 2.41 14.73 4.77
N HIS A 175 1.73 14.48 3.66
CA HIS A 175 2.18 13.53 2.66
C HIS A 175 1.98 14.13 1.26
N SER A 176 2.94 13.89 0.39
CA SER A 176 2.80 14.15 -1.04
C SER A 176 3.43 13.02 -1.82
N CYS A 177 2.76 12.56 -2.87
CA CYS A 177 3.36 11.64 -3.83
C CYS A 177 3.08 12.04 -5.28
N ASP A 178 4.04 11.72 -6.15
CA ASP A 178 3.93 11.79 -7.60
C ASP A 178 4.09 10.37 -8.16
N GLU A 179 3.16 9.95 -9.00
CA GLU A 179 3.18 8.65 -9.66
C GLU A 179 3.11 8.83 -11.17
N THR A 180 3.88 8.03 -11.88
CA THR A 180 3.78 7.92 -13.33
C THR A 180 3.58 6.47 -13.70
N TRP A 181 2.53 6.23 -14.45
CA TRP A 181 2.08 4.92 -14.92
C TRP A 181 2.11 4.89 -16.43
N LYS A 182 2.49 3.76 -17.02
CA LYS A 182 2.47 3.54 -18.46
C LYS A 182 1.91 2.15 -18.76
N ASN A 183 0.88 2.08 -19.60
CA ASN A 183 0.17 0.83 -19.92
C ASN A 183 -0.25 0.04 -18.66
N GLY A 184 -0.74 0.74 -17.63
CA GLY A 184 -1.15 0.14 -16.35
C GLY A 184 0.00 -0.33 -15.45
N GLN A 185 1.27 -0.10 -15.82
CA GLN A 185 2.42 -0.43 -14.98
C GLN A 185 3.05 0.82 -14.38
N LEU A 186 3.43 0.75 -13.11
CA LEU A 186 4.16 1.82 -12.45
C LEU A 186 5.56 1.95 -13.08
N ILE A 187 5.90 3.16 -13.53
CA ILE A 187 7.24 3.46 -14.07
C ILE A 187 8.07 4.36 -13.15
N SER A 188 7.40 5.21 -12.35
CA SER A 188 8.04 6.06 -11.37
C SER A 188 7.07 6.34 -10.22
N PHE A 189 7.59 6.38 -9.00
CA PHE A 189 6.89 6.86 -7.81
C PHE A 189 7.87 7.64 -6.95
N ARG A 190 7.43 8.77 -6.40
CA ARG A 190 8.19 9.55 -5.43
C ARG A 190 7.24 10.05 -4.36
N SER A 191 7.58 9.87 -3.09
CA SER A 191 6.81 10.44 -1.98
C SER A 191 7.68 11.12 -0.94
N ARG A 192 7.09 12.09 -0.25
CA ARG A 192 7.66 12.74 0.92
C ARG A 192 6.58 12.78 1.99
N THR A 193 6.93 12.28 3.17
CA THR A 193 6.02 12.23 4.32
C THR A 193 6.67 12.88 5.53
N ASN A 194 5.89 13.64 6.29
CA ASN A 194 6.21 14.10 7.63
C ASN A 194 5.14 13.53 8.56
N ASP A 195 5.46 12.40 9.20
CA ASP A 195 4.64 11.76 10.22
C ASP A 195 5.03 12.28 11.60
N ASN A 196 4.32 13.33 12.04
CA ASN A 196 4.49 13.94 13.36
C ASN A 196 5.94 14.33 13.69
N GLY A 197 6.65 14.90 12.71
CA GLY A 197 8.06 15.28 12.80
C GLY A 197 9.03 14.23 12.28
N THR A 198 8.59 12.99 12.08
CA THR A 198 9.39 11.91 11.48
C THR A 198 9.28 12.00 9.96
N LYS A 199 10.41 12.26 9.29
CA LYS A 199 10.44 12.42 7.84
C LYS A 199 10.73 11.09 7.14
N HIS A 200 9.95 10.79 6.11
CA HIS A 200 10.16 9.66 5.21
C HIS A 200 10.29 10.13 3.76
N ALA A 201 11.09 9.39 3.00
CA ALA A 201 11.25 9.55 1.57
C ALA A 201 11.24 8.17 0.89
N VAL A 202 10.37 8.00 -0.10
CA VAL A 202 10.32 6.81 -0.93
C VAL A 202 10.49 7.23 -2.39
N ASP A 203 11.39 6.56 -3.10
CA ASP A 203 11.70 6.78 -4.50
C ASP A 203 11.70 5.40 -5.20
N VAL A 204 10.84 5.20 -6.19
CA VAL A 204 10.72 3.96 -6.95
C VAL A 204 10.85 4.24 -8.44
N THR A 205 11.64 3.43 -9.13
CA THR A 205 11.83 3.53 -10.59
C THR A 205 11.72 2.16 -11.24
N ALA A 206 11.14 2.09 -12.43
CA ALA A 206 11.08 0.84 -13.19
C ALA A 206 12.43 0.51 -13.84
N ALA A 207 12.88 -0.71 -13.61
CA ALA A 207 13.94 -1.40 -14.36
C ALA A 207 13.31 -2.42 -15.33
N PRO A 208 14.05 -3.07 -16.23
CA PRO A 208 13.48 -3.98 -17.23
C PRO A 208 12.54 -5.06 -16.66
N ASP A 209 12.92 -5.69 -15.55
CA ASP A 209 12.28 -6.87 -14.95
C ASP A 209 11.72 -6.66 -13.53
N LYS A 210 11.93 -5.48 -12.95
CA LYS A 210 11.61 -5.18 -11.55
C LYS A 210 11.37 -3.69 -11.32
N LEU A 211 10.92 -3.35 -10.12
CA LEU A 211 10.98 -1.98 -9.61
C LEU A 211 12.14 -1.87 -8.62
N SER A 212 12.91 -0.80 -8.73
CA SER A 212 13.99 -0.44 -7.81
C SER A 212 13.46 0.62 -6.84
N MET A 213 13.37 0.27 -5.56
CA MET A 213 12.94 1.17 -4.49
C MET A 213 14.14 1.62 -3.65
N ASP A 214 14.15 2.90 -3.28
CA ASP A 214 14.89 3.44 -2.15
C ASP A 214 13.87 4.01 -1.15
N ALA A 215 13.88 3.51 0.08
CA ALA A 215 13.04 4.00 1.17
C ALA A 215 13.96 4.40 2.33
N ASP A 216 14.00 5.69 2.65
CA ASP A 216 14.86 6.27 3.68
C ASP A 216 16.35 5.88 3.54
N GLY A 217 16.86 5.85 2.30
CA GLY A 217 18.24 5.47 1.98
C GLY A 217 18.51 3.97 2.01
N LYS A 218 17.46 3.14 2.13
CA LYS A 218 17.55 1.68 2.06
C LYS A 218 17.00 1.20 0.73
N HIS A 219 17.89 0.60 -0.05
CA HIS A 219 17.54 0.04 -1.33
C HIS A 219 16.87 -1.35 -1.20
N SER A 220 15.85 -1.60 -2.01
CA SER A 220 15.24 -2.91 -2.20
C SER A 220 14.65 -3.06 -3.61
N ASP A 221 14.49 -4.31 -4.05
CA ASP A 221 13.81 -4.63 -5.31
C ASP A 221 12.40 -5.13 -5.04
N LEU A 222 11.45 -4.71 -5.88
CA LEU A 222 10.07 -5.20 -5.89
C LEU A 222 9.74 -5.88 -7.22
N PRO A 223 8.76 -6.80 -7.24
CA PRO A 223 8.20 -7.31 -8.49
C PRO A 223 7.78 -6.15 -9.42
N LYS A 224 7.96 -6.33 -10.74
CA LYS A 224 7.50 -5.38 -11.77
C LYS A 224 6.01 -5.04 -11.64
N THR A 225 5.23 -6.00 -11.16
CA THR A 225 3.80 -5.89 -10.95
C THR A 225 3.43 -5.12 -9.69
N ALA A 226 4.37 -4.84 -8.78
CA ALA A 226 4.06 -4.12 -7.55
C ALA A 226 3.65 -2.67 -7.82
N ALA A 227 2.84 -2.11 -6.93
CA ALA A 227 2.33 -0.75 -7.04
C ALA A 227 2.17 -0.10 -5.67
N PRO A 228 2.17 1.24 -5.59
CA PRO A 228 1.85 1.91 -4.34
C PRO A 228 0.41 1.60 -3.94
N GLU A 229 0.13 1.53 -2.64
CA GLU A 229 -1.23 1.51 -2.11
C GLU A 229 -1.88 2.90 -2.16
N SER A 230 -1.83 3.54 -3.34
CA SER A 230 -2.41 4.85 -3.56
C SER A 230 -3.83 4.70 -4.08
N LEU A 231 -4.80 5.01 -3.23
CA LEU A 231 -6.22 4.75 -3.44
C LEU A 231 -6.90 5.78 -4.37
N TRP A 232 -6.32 6.08 -5.54
CA TRP A 232 -6.89 7.06 -6.47
C TRP A 232 -7.90 6.47 -7.47
N GLY A 233 -7.87 5.15 -7.67
CA GLY A 233 -8.70 4.41 -8.61
C GLY A 233 -8.98 2.98 -8.15
N LYS A 234 -9.88 2.28 -8.85
CA LYS A 234 -10.34 0.94 -8.50
C LYS A 234 -9.31 -0.16 -8.75
N ASP A 235 -8.26 0.11 -9.51
CA ASP A 235 -7.15 -0.84 -9.69
C ASP A 235 -6.53 -1.29 -8.36
N ALA A 236 -6.64 -0.47 -7.29
CA ALA A 236 -6.20 -0.81 -5.94
C ALA A 236 -6.79 -2.12 -5.40
N ILE A 237 -8.03 -2.49 -5.77
CA ILE A 237 -8.64 -3.76 -5.34
C ILE A 237 -8.24 -4.96 -6.22
N HIS A 238 -7.46 -4.73 -7.27
CA HIS A 238 -6.90 -5.76 -8.13
C HIS A 238 -5.38 -5.94 -7.91
N GLN A 239 -4.81 -5.16 -6.99
CA GLN A 239 -3.38 -5.09 -6.73
C GLN A 239 -2.98 -5.89 -5.48
N PHE A 240 -2.47 -7.11 -5.66
CA PHE A 240 -2.16 -8.03 -4.55
C PHE A 240 -0.74 -7.89 -3.99
N ASP A 241 0.20 -7.37 -4.79
CA ASP A 241 1.54 -7.00 -4.33
C ASP A 241 1.63 -5.47 -4.31
N ALA A 242 1.73 -4.88 -3.12
CA ALA A 242 1.75 -3.43 -2.98
C ALA A 242 2.89 -2.95 -2.08
N PHE A 243 3.02 -1.64 -1.93
CA PHE A 243 3.84 -1.04 -0.90
C PHE A 243 3.17 0.20 -0.30
N GLU A 244 3.44 0.46 0.96
CA GLU A 244 2.98 1.66 1.67
C GLU A 244 3.59 2.91 1.01
N PRO A 245 2.78 3.88 0.53
CA PRO A 245 3.28 5.09 -0.13
C PRO A 245 4.17 5.96 0.78
N ASP A 246 3.99 5.88 2.10
CA ASP A 246 4.67 6.71 3.08
C ASP A 246 6.01 6.12 3.55
N THR A 247 6.08 4.81 3.78
CA THR A 247 7.27 4.13 4.33
C THR A 247 8.01 3.22 3.33
N GLY A 248 7.38 2.88 2.20
CA GLY A 248 7.89 1.91 1.23
C GLY A 248 7.79 0.46 1.70
N LYS A 249 7.15 0.19 2.85
CA LYS A 249 6.98 -1.17 3.36
C LYS A 249 6.16 -2.01 2.38
N ARG A 250 6.69 -3.17 1.99
CA ARG A 250 5.98 -4.12 1.13
C ARG A 250 4.74 -4.68 1.84
N LEU A 251 3.65 -4.76 1.10
CA LEU A 251 2.36 -5.30 1.50
C LEU A 251 1.99 -6.46 0.58
N SER A 252 1.29 -7.45 1.13
CA SER A 252 0.56 -8.43 0.32
C SER A 252 -0.92 -8.32 0.63
N ILE A 253 -1.67 -7.74 -0.30
CA ILE A 253 -3.04 -7.32 -0.09
C ILE A 253 -3.99 -8.48 -0.33
N LYS A 254 -4.88 -8.71 0.64
CA LYS A 254 -6.08 -9.52 0.48
C LYS A 254 -7.29 -8.58 0.41
N VAL A 255 -8.11 -8.78 -0.61
CA VAL A 255 -9.39 -8.07 -0.78
C VAL A 255 -10.54 -8.98 -0.37
N THR A 256 -11.48 -8.43 0.38
CA THR A 256 -12.76 -9.06 0.72
C THR A 256 -13.87 -8.17 0.16
N ASP A 257 -14.70 -8.75 -0.69
CA ASP A 257 -15.92 -8.11 -1.19
C ASP A 257 -17.01 -8.18 -0.10
N LEU A 258 -17.59 -7.04 0.24
CA LEU A 258 -18.62 -6.89 1.27
C LEU A 258 -19.99 -6.52 0.69
N GLY A 259 -20.11 -6.43 -0.64
CA GLY A 259 -21.36 -6.20 -1.35
C GLY A 259 -21.76 -4.72 -1.45
N ASP A 260 -23.00 -4.51 -1.90
CA ASP A 260 -23.55 -3.19 -2.14
C ASP A 260 -23.98 -2.50 -0.83
N GLU A 261 -23.69 -1.20 -0.74
CA GLU A 261 -24.11 -0.32 0.35
C GLU A 261 -24.47 1.07 -0.22
N ASP A 262 -25.63 1.61 0.16
CA ASP A 262 -25.98 2.98 -0.20
C ASP A 262 -25.37 3.94 0.84
N LEU A 263 -24.57 4.91 0.38
CA LEU A 263 -23.98 5.94 1.24
C LEU A 263 -24.56 7.30 0.92
N THR A 264 -24.83 8.10 1.95
CA THR A 264 -25.13 9.53 1.78
C THR A 264 -23.92 10.35 2.19
N LEU A 265 -23.24 10.97 1.23
CA LEU A 265 -22.08 11.85 1.43
C LEU A 265 -22.50 13.27 1.09
N HIS A 266 -22.32 14.21 2.02
CA HIS A 266 -22.68 15.62 1.82
C HIS A 266 -24.11 15.87 1.28
N GLY A 267 -25.07 14.98 1.60
CA GLY A 267 -26.46 15.06 1.14
C GLY A 267 -26.75 14.42 -0.21
N VAL A 268 -25.73 13.85 -0.87
CA VAL A 268 -25.85 13.10 -2.12
C VAL A 268 -25.83 11.60 -1.83
N VAL A 269 -26.77 10.85 -2.40
CA VAL A 269 -26.82 9.39 -2.28
C VAL A 269 -25.93 8.78 -3.37
N HIS A 270 -25.02 7.91 -2.96
CA HIS A 270 -24.13 7.12 -3.80
C HIS A 270 -24.53 5.65 -3.72
N LYS A 271 -24.63 5.00 -4.89
CA LYS A 271 -24.83 3.55 -5.00
C LYS A 271 -23.45 2.89 -4.97
N THR A 272 -23.01 2.48 -3.79
CA THR A 272 -21.62 2.05 -3.62
C THR A 272 -21.47 0.55 -3.47
N HIS A 273 -20.28 0.08 -3.79
CA HIS A 273 -19.84 -1.28 -3.51
C HIS A 273 -18.69 -1.24 -2.51
N HIS A 274 -18.80 -2.03 -1.45
CA HIS A 274 -17.90 -2.02 -0.30
C HIS A 274 -16.87 -3.14 -0.40
N TYR A 275 -15.60 -2.79 -0.28
CA TYR A 275 -14.49 -3.74 -0.16
C TYR A 275 -13.71 -3.49 1.11
N LYS A 276 -13.09 -4.54 1.62
CA LYS A 276 -12.10 -4.47 2.69
C LYS A 276 -10.77 -5.01 2.20
N ILE A 277 -9.72 -4.21 2.38
CA ILE A 277 -8.34 -4.59 2.10
C ILE A 277 -7.58 -4.81 3.40
N ALA A 278 -6.73 -5.83 3.43
CA ALA A 278 -5.87 -6.11 4.57
C ALA A 278 -4.52 -6.65 4.09
N ASP A 279 -3.46 -6.32 4.81
CA ASP A 279 -2.15 -6.94 4.60
C ASP A 279 -2.16 -8.36 5.17
N THR A 280 -1.50 -9.27 4.46
CA THR A 280 -1.30 -10.67 4.87
C THR A 280 0.11 -10.92 5.40
N LEU A 281 1.04 -9.97 5.24
CA LEU A 281 2.40 -10.02 5.80
C LEU A 281 2.43 -9.52 7.25
N GLY A 282 1.60 -8.55 7.60
CA GLY A 282 1.44 -8.00 8.95
C GLY A 282 -0.04 -7.77 9.32
N ALA A 283 -0.32 -7.59 10.60
CA ALA A 283 -1.69 -7.44 11.12
C ALA A 283 -2.18 -5.99 11.21
N ASP A 284 -1.30 -5.00 11.00
CA ASP A 284 -1.55 -3.61 11.38
C ASP A 284 -2.11 -2.76 10.23
N PHE A 285 -2.28 -3.34 9.04
CA PHE A 285 -2.81 -2.65 7.86
C PHE A 285 -4.17 -3.24 7.48
N THR A 286 -5.24 -2.44 7.62
CA THR A 286 -6.59 -2.77 7.18
C THR A 286 -7.34 -1.49 6.84
N ARG A 287 -8.05 -1.48 5.71
CA ARG A 287 -8.89 -0.37 5.28
C ARG A 287 -10.17 -0.88 4.66
N ASP A 288 -11.25 -0.13 4.83
CA ASP A 288 -12.51 -0.32 4.11
C ASP A 288 -12.61 0.75 3.01
N LEU A 289 -13.10 0.37 1.84
CA LEU A 289 -13.18 1.18 0.62
C LEU A 289 -14.58 1.09 0.03
N TRP A 290 -15.16 2.22 -0.37
CA TRP A 290 -16.45 2.26 -1.07
C TRP A 290 -16.30 2.92 -2.43
N PHE A 291 -16.75 2.24 -3.47
CA PHE A 291 -16.71 2.73 -4.85
C PHE A 291 -18.11 2.95 -5.41
N ASP A 292 -18.35 4.11 -6.02
CA ASP A 292 -19.50 4.38 -6.88
C ASP A 292 -19.04 4.18 -8.34
N GLY A 293 -19.42 3.05 -8.96
CA GLY A 293 -18.81 2.58 -10.19
C GLY A 293 -17.31 2.32 -10.01
N ASP A 294 -16.46 3.12 -10.67
CA ASP A 294 -15.00 3.06 -10.55
C ASP A 294 -14.40 4.23 -9.74
N VAL A 295 -15.27 5.09 -9.19
CA VAL A 295 -14.87 6.24 -8.39
C VAL A 295 -14.86 5.84 -6.92
N LEU A 296 -13.70 5.91 -6.28
CA LEU A 296 -13.60 5.82 -4.83
C LEU A 296 -14.32 7.03 -4.21
N VAL A 297 -15.28 6.77 -3.31
CA VAL A 297 -16.07 7.82 -2.65
C VAL A 297 -15.85 7.88 -1.14
N ARG A 298 -15.43 6.76 -0.52
CA ARG A 298 -15.09 6.74 0.91
C ARG A 298 -13.97 5.75 1.20
N THR A 299 -13.11 6.12 2.14
CA THR A 299 -12.27 5.15 2.86
C THR A 299 -12.53 5.22 4.36
N LYS A 300 -12.29 4.11 5.05
CA LYS A 300 -12.34 4.05 6.51
C LYS A 300 -11.14 3.29 7.04
N ILE A 301 -10.53 3.85 8.07
CA ILE A 301 -9.47 3.23 8.85
C ILE A 301 -9.78 3.32 10.34
N ILE A 302 -9.15 2.43 11.11
CA ILE A 302 -9.18 2.47 12.57
C ILE A 302 -7.82 2.96 13.04
N GLY A 303 -7.80 4.12 13.71
CA GLY A 303 -6.59 4.66 14.31
C GLY A 303 -6.07 3.77 15.45
N SER A 304 -4.81 3.99 15.86
CA SER A 304 -4.18 3.21 16.94
C SER A 304 -4.88 3.34 18.31
N ASP A 305 -5.68 4.39 18.49
CA ASP A 305 -6.55 4.60 19.65
C ASP A 305 -7.99 4.10 19.45
N ASN A 306 -8.21 3.26 18.44
CA ASN A 306 -9.50 2.68 18.05
C ASN A 306 -10.54 3.70 17.54
N SER A 307 -10.15 4.95 17.29
CA SER A 307 -11.05 5.90 16.65
C SER A 307 -11.27 5.54 15.17
N VAL A 308 -12.50 5.77 14.71
CA VAL A 308 -12.82 5.66 13.29
C VAL A 308 -12.40 6.96 12.60
N ILE A 309 -11.63 6.81 11.53
CA ILE A 309 -11.26 7.90 10.63
C ILE A 309 -11.87 7.58 9.27
N LEU A 310 -12.64 8.51 8.73
CA LEU A 310 -13.26 8.45 7.42
C LEU A 310 -12.58 9.45 6.49
N SER A 311 -12.46 9.10 5.21
CA SER A 311 -12.07 10.02 4.15
C SER A 311 -13.17 10.01 3.11
N ASP A 312 -13.94 11.09 3.02
CA ASP A 312 -15.15 11.17 2.20
C ASP A 312 -14.95 12.10 1.01
N LEU A 313 -15.35 11.67 -0.17
CA LEU A 313 -15.32 12.51 -1.36
C LEU A 313 -16.23 13.72 -1.18
N ARG A 314 -15.70 14.91 -1.46
CA ARG A 314 -16.41 16.19 -1.37
C ARG A 314 -17.31 16.45 -2.57
#